data_AF-A0A928D9R0-F1
#
_entry.id   AF-A0A928D9R0-F1
#
_cell.length_a   1.000
_cell.length_b   1.000
_cell.length_c   1.000
_cell.angle_alpha   90.00
_cell.angle_beta   90.00
_cell.angle_gamma   90.00
#
_symmetry.space_group_name_H-M   'P 1'
#
loop_
_entity.id
_entity.type
_entity.pdbx_description
1 polymer ?
#
loop_
_entity_poly.entity_id
_entity_poly.type
_entity_poly.pdbx_seq_one_letter_code
_entity_poly.pdbx_strand_id
1 'polypeptide(L)'
;MRTVKAGVVLENAVRMAGFEPATMAVPVRWRMLAAMAVNNAFQKIAAEKFPQMKRVEFRRYRPTWQPDVGWRERQECWWNGAYWRLETAKTGAGATEPSAAESCPWRMLKMDEVSAFIEYDQPWEGAVIEPGGVDVQEFAYTDDPKYCPDAAPIKGCRASELGIVIPSPAPEGVWVRFIPQPTEISFTEWTEEDEYQAGDVVYLTSRKESYVATGEPKKGIQPAADAESWMPVRISTTWLKYLTLVAATEIMTAEQGRYQTEAAANGEFDRLCERYLAYGGENDANMGGYC
;
A
#
# COMPACT_ATOMS: atom_id res chain seq x y z
N MET A 1 16.17 6.62 -3.14
CA MET A 1 15.31 6.76 -4.34
C MET A 1 14.88 8.22 -4.46
N ARG A 2 15.06 8.86 -5.63
CA ARG A 2 14.72 10.29 -5.80
C ARG A 2 13.22 10.42 -6.07
N THR A 3 12.55 11.33 -5.38
CA THR A 3 11.10 11.56 -5.48
C THR A 3 10.77 12.95 -6.03
N VAL A 4 9.53 13.11 -6.51
CA VAL A 4 8.93 14.37 -6.97
C VAL A 4 7.54 14.56 -6.39
N LYS A 5 7.08 15.80 -6.39
CA LYS A 5 5.73 16.17 -5.98
C LYS A 5 4.71 15.82 -7.05
N ALA A 6 3.50 15.45 -6.65
CA ALA A 6 2.41 15.18 -7.58
C ALA A 6 2.13 16.35 -8.54
N GLY A 7 2.22 17.60 -8.04
CA GLY A 7 2.00 18.78 -8.88
C GLY A 7 2.99 18.93 -10.04
N VAL A 8 4.20 18.35 -9.95
CA VAL A 8 5.14 18.33 -11.09
C VAL A 8 4.60 17.50 -12.25
N VAL A 9 3.89 16.40 -11.95
CA VAL A 9 3.25 15.55 -12.98
C VAL A 9 2.17 16.36 -13.70
N LEU A 10 1.30 17.02 -12.95
CA LEU A 10 0.22 17.86 -13.50
C LEU A 10 0.75 19.03 -14.31
N GLU A 11 1.75 19.76 -13.80
CA GLU A 11 2.34 20.90 -14.51
C GLU A 11 2.99 20.48 -15.83
N ASN A 12 3.72 19.37 -15.84
CA ASN A 12 4.31 18.87 -17.08
C ASN A 12 3.23 18.44 -18.08
N ALA A 13 2.15 17.80 -17.61
CA ALA A 13 1.04 17.39 -18.47
C ALA A 13 0.33 18.60 -19.10
N VAL A 14 0.10 19.66 -18.33
CA VAL A 14 -0.47 20.93 -18.81
C VAL A 14 0.45 21.61 -19.84
N ARG A 15 1.78 21.59 -19.62
CA ARG A 15 2.76 22.06 -20.61
C ARG A 15 2.73 21.27 -21.91
N MET A 16 2.58 19.96 -21.83
CA MET A 16 2.44 19.11 -23.02
C MET A 16 1.18 19.42 -23.81
N ALA A 17 0.11 19.87 -23.15
CA ALA A 17 -1.10 20.36 -23.81
C ALA A 17 -0.96 21.80 -24.39
N GLY A 18 0.22 22.42 -24.28
CA GLY A 18 0.51 23.74 -24.87
C GLY A 18 0.19 24.93 -23.98
N PHE A 19 -0.04 24.73 -22.68
CA PHE A 19 -0.36 25.80 -21.72
C PHE A 19 0.78 26.00 -20.71
N GLU A 20 0.93 27.21 -20.17
CA GLU A 20 1.88 27.46 -19.07
C GLU A 20 1.15 27.42 -17.71
N PRO A 21 1.46 26.44 -16.83
CA PRO A 21 0.83 26.31 -15.52
C PRO A 21 1.00 27.53 -14.62
N ALA A 22 2.09 28.28 -14.76
CA ALA A 22 2.35 29.46 -13.93
C ALA A 22 1.36 30.62 -14.21
N THR A 23 0.76 30.65 -15.40
CA THR A 23 -0.11 31.75 -15.84
C THR A 23 -1.56 31.33 -16.05
N MET A 24 -1.86 30.03 -16.04
CA MET A 24 -3.19 29.49 -16.25
C MET A 24 -3.68 28.75 -15.00
N ALA A 25 -4.87 29.13 -14.52
CA ALA A 25 -5.59 28.32 -13.54
C ALA A 25 -6.02 26.99 -14.18
N VAL A 26 -5.46 25.87 -13.72
CA VAL A 26 -5.78 24.54 -14.27
C VAL A 26 -7.24 24.19 -13.95
N PRO A 27 -8.09 23.93 -14.97
CA PRO A 27 -9.50 23.59 -14.77
C PRO A 27 -9.69 22.42 -13.78
N VAL A 28 -10.71 22.51 -12.92
CA VAL A 28 -11.06 21.44 -11.95
C VAL A 28 -11.22 20.09 -12.65
N ARG A 29 -11.91 20.08 -13.80
CA ARG A 29 -12.10 18.86 -14.60
C ARG A 29 -10.77 18.22 -15.01
N TRP A 30 -9.78 19.01 -15.43
CA TRP A 30 -8.47 18.50 -15.83
C TRP A 30 -7.71 17.91 -14.65
N ARG A 31 -7.78 18.58 -13.50
CA ARG A 31 -7.19 18.09 -12.25
C ARG A 31 -7.79 16.73 -11.86
N MET A 32 -9.11 16.60 -11.89
CA MET A 32 -9.79 15.33 -11.59
C MET A 32 -9.40 14.21 -12.55
N LEU A 33 -9.48 14.46 -13.86
CA LEU A 33 -9.15 13.44 -14.87
C LEU A 33 -7.68 13.01 -14.79
N ALA A 34 -6.75 13.97 -14.61
CA ALA A 34 -5.34 13.66 -14.43
C ALA A 34 -5.07 12.84 -13.17
N ALA A 35 -5.71 13.16 -12.04
CA ALA A 35 -5.57 12.39 -10.80
C ALA A 35 -6.09 10.95 -10.99
N MET A 36 -7.27 10.78 -11.57
CA MET A 36 -7.84 9.46 -11.88
C MET A 36 -6.91 8.64 -12.78
N ALA A 37 -6.39 9.25 -13.85
CA ALA A 37 -5.51 8.56 -14.78
C ALA A 37 -4.18 8.14 -14.12
N VAL A 38 -3.60 9.01 -13.28
CA VAL A 38 -2.37 8.71 -12.54
C VAL A 38 -2.60 7.61 -11.49
N ASN A 39 -3.72 7.64 -10.76
CA ASN A 39 -4.05 6.58 -9.80
C ASN A 39 -4.27 5.23 -10.50
N ASN A 40 -4.97 5.21 -11.64
CA ASN A 40 -5.11 4.00 -12.46
C ASN A 40 -3.75 3.50 -12.97
N ALA A 41 -2.85 4.41 -13.36
CA ALA A 41 -1.49 4.04 -13.76
C ALA A 41 -0.67 3.46 -12.60
N PHE A 42 -0.83 3.96 -11.38
CA PHE A 42 -0.20 3.35 -10.20
C PHE A 42 -0.71 1.93 -9.94
N GLN A 43 -2.01 1.69 -10.11
CA GLN A 43 -2.58 0.36 -10.00
C GLN A 43 -2.02 -0.58 -11.07
N LYS A 44 -1.91 -0.11 -12.32
CA LYS A 44 -1.25 -0.86 -13.39
C LYS A 44 0.20 -1.19 -13.05
N ILE A 45 0.97 -0.21 -12.55
CA ILE A 45 2.37 -0.42 -12.13
C ILE A 45 2.45 -1.48 -11.03
N ALA A 46 1.56 -1.46 -10.04
CA ALA A 46 1.57 -2.44 -8.95
C ALA A 46 1.27 -3.86 -9.44
N ALA A 47 0.38 -4.01 -10.41
CA ALA A 47 0.01 -5.29 -11.00
C ALA A 47 1.17 -5.98 -11.76
N GLU A 48 2.15 -5.22 -12.27
CA GLU A 48 3.36 -5.76 -12.91
C GLU A 48 4.36 -6.39 -11.93
N LYS A 49 4.14 -6.21 -10.63
CA LYS A 49 4.92 -6.87 -9.57
C LYS A 49 6.43 -6.54 -9.56
N PHE A 50 6.79 -5.31 -9.92
CA PHE A 50 8.16 -4.83 -9.94
C PHE A 50 8.94 -5.16 -8.65
N PRO A 51 10.11 -5.83 -8.74
CA PRO A 51 10.86 -6.27 -7.57
C PRO A 51 11.17 -5.17 -6.55
N GLN A 52 11.51 -3.96 -7.02
CA GLN A 52 11.84 -2.82 -6.17
C GLN A 52 10.65 -2.24 -5.39
N MET A 53 9.42 -2.64 -5.72
CA MET A 53 8.21 -2.25 -5.00
C MET A 53 7.82 -3.27 -3.93
N LYS A 54 8.42 -4.46 -3.95
CA LYS A 54 8.12 -5.51 -2.97
C LYS A 54 8.66 -5.09 -1.60
N ARG A 55 7.79 -5.18 -0.60
CA ARG A 55 8.10 -5.07 0.82
C ARG A 55 8.17 -6.47 1.41
N VAL A 56 8.95 -6.62 2.47
CA VAL A 56 8.99 -7.84 3.28
C VAL A 56 8.78 -7.47 4.74
N GLU A 57 7.75 -8.06 5.34
CA GLU A 57 7.32 -7.80 6.71
C GLU A 57 6.91 -9.08 7.43
N PHE A 58 7.13 -9.15 8.74
CA PHE A 58 6.57 -10.23 9.55
C PHE A 58 5.13 -9.90 9.89
N ARG A 59 4.21 -10.83 9.64
CA ARG A 59 2.78 -10.68 9.94
C ARG A 59 2.25 -11.81 10.79
N ARG A 60 1.27 -11.44 11.62
CA ARG A 60 0.53 -12.34 12.50
C ARG A 60 -0.89 -12.52 11.96
N TYR A 61 -1.52 -13.61 12.35
CA TYR A 61 -2.89 -13.90 11.91
C TYR A 61 -3.95 -13.10 12.67
N ARG A 62 -3.58 -12.49 13.80
CA ARG A 62 -4.49 -11.77 14.70
C ARG A 62 -3.84 -10.48 15.21
N PRO A 63 -4.66 -9.48 15.59
CA PRO A 63 -4.17 -8.26 16.20
C PRO A 63 -3.40 -8.53 17.49
N THR A 64 -2.43 -7.66 17.79
CA THR A 64 -1.78 -7.68 19.10
C THR A 64 -2.79 -7.29 20.18
N TRP A 65 -2.78 -7.96 21.33
CA TRP A 65 -3.61 -7.56 22.45
C TRP A 65 -3.28 -6.13 22.90
N GLN A 66 -4.32 -5.34 23.15
CA GLN A 66 -4.21 -3.96 23.64
C GLN A 66 -5.24 -3.75 24.77
N PRO A 67 -4.86 -3.02 25.84
CA PRO A 67 -5.67 -2.89 27.07
C PRO A 67 -6.93 -2.02 26.90
N ASP A 68 -6.91 -1.12 25.93
CA ASP A 68 -7.95 -0.15 25.61
C ASP A 68 -8.96 -0.65 24.57
N VAL A 69 -8.68 -1.79 23.93
CA VAL A 69 -9.60 -2.43 22.98
C VAL A 69 -10.74 -3.14 23.72
N GLY A 70 -11.97 -2.84 23.32
CA GLY A 70 -13.19 -3.50 23.81
C GLY A 70 -13.36 -4.92 23.26
N TRP A 71 -12.53 -5.87 23.72
CA TRP A 71 -12.60 -7.27 23.29
C TRP A 71 -13.93 -7.93 23.62
N ARG A 72 -14.43 -8.76 22.69
CA ARG A 72 -15.70 -9.51 22.79
C ARG A 72 -15.42 -11.01 22.86
N GLU A 73 -16.38 -11.75 23.40
CA GLU A 73 -16.32 -13.21 23.46
C GLU A 73 -15.98 -13.80 22.08
N ARG A 74 -15.12 -14.82 22.07
CA ARG A 74 -14.57 -15.52 20.91
C ARG A 74 -13.61 -14.73 20.04
N GLN A 75 -13.35 -13.46 20.35
CA GLN A 75 -12.29 -12.74 19.64
C GLN A 75 -10.92 -13.28 20.01
N GLU A 76 -10.00 -13.19 19.06
CA GLU A 76 -8.67 -13.76 19.13
C GLU A 76 -7.62 -12.66 19.00
N CYS A 77 -6.54 -12.79 19.76
CA CYS A 77 -5.41 -11.87 19.73
C CYS A 77 -4.08 -12.62 19.79
N TRP A 78 -3.01 -11.92 19.42
CA TRP A 78 -1.64 -12.33 19.68
C TRP A 78 -1.11 -11.62 20.92
N TRP A 79 -0.53 -12.37 21.85
CA TRP A 79 0.12 -11.81 23.04
C TRP A 79 1.27 -12.70 23.51
N ASN A 80 2.42 -12.07 23.77
CA ASN A 80 3.60 -12.70 24.36
C ASN A 80 4.00 -14.06 23.76
N GLY A 81 4.03 -14.16 22.43
CA GLY A 81 4.47 -15.39 21.75
C GLY A 81 3.38 -16.43 21.48
N ALA A 82 2.11 -16.15 21.79
CA ALA A 82 1.02 -17.09 21.56
C ALA A 82 -0.27 -16.41 21.09
N TYR A 83 -1.15 -17.21 20.49
CA TYR A 83 -2.53 -16.81 20.18
C TYR A 83 -3.46 -17.12 21.35
N TRP A 84 -4.39 -16.23 21.60
CA TRP A 84 -5.35 -16.33 22.70
C TRP A 84 -6.76 -16.05 22.20
N ARG A 85 -7.77 -16.73 22.77
CA ARG A 85 -9.19 -16.48 22.53
C ARG A 85 -9.87 -16.08 23.83
N LEU A 86 -10.71 -15.05 23.78
CA LEU A 86 -11.52 -14.65 24.93
C LEU A 86 -12.72 -15.60 25.06
N GLU A 87 -12.76 -16.44 26.09
CA GLU A 87 -13.83 -17.45 26.27
C GLU A 87 -15.08 -16.87 26.94
N THR A 88 -14.96 -15.78 27.68
CA THR A 88 -16.11 -15.15 28.35
C THR A 88 -15.97 -13.64 28.30
N ALA A 89 -16.95 -12.97 27.69
CA ALA A 89 -17.04 -11.51 27.73
C ALA A 89 -17.33 -11.05 29.17
N LYS A 90 -16.30 -10.62 29.89
CA LYS A 90 -16.48 -9.78 31.09
C LYS A 90 -16.47 -8.32 30.65
N THR A 91 -17.31 -7.50 31.28
CA THR A 91 -17.17 -6.04 31.24
C THR A 91 -15.74 -5.69 31.67
N GLY A 92 -14.96 -5.06 30.79
CA GLY A 92 -13.54 -4.78 31.06
C GLY A 92 -12.57 -5.94 30.78
N ALA A 93 -12.94 -6.95 29.99
CA ALA A 93 -12.01 -8.01 29.55
C ALA A 93 -10.79 -7.46 28.78
N GLY A 94 -10.91 -6.30 28.15
CA GLY A 94 -9.76 -5.57 27.60
C GLY A 94 -8.76 -5.13 28.67
N ALA A 95 -9.17 -4.93 29.92
CA ALA A 95 -8.25 -4.58 31.01
C ALA A 95 -7.51 -5.80 31.61
N THR A 96 -7.88 -7.04 31.24
CA THR A 96 -7.18 -8.24 31.73
C THR A 96 -6.29 -8.80 30.63
N GLU A 97 -4.98 -8.73 30.87
CA GLU A 97 -3.96 -9.28 29.98
C GLU A 97 -4.11 -10.81 29.81
N PRO A 98 -3.91 -11.35 28.59
CA PRO A 98 -3.90 -12.79 28.37
C PRO A 98 -2.80 -13.48 29.18
N SER A 99 -3.17 -14.49 29.96
CA SER A 99 -2.22 -15.28 30.75
C SER A 99 -2.76 -16.68 31.00
N ALA A 100 -1.89 -17.62 31.36
CA ALA A 100 -2.27 -19.00 31.67
C ALA A 100 -2.90 -19.18 33.07
N ALA A 101 -3.19 -18.10 33.79
CA ALA A 101 -3.80 -18.17 35.12
C ALA A 101 -5.26 -18.66 35.02
N GLU A 102 -5.69 -19.54 35.94
CA GLU A 102 -7.04 -20.14 35.91
C GLU A 102 -8.19 -19.10 35.99
N SER A 103 -7.93 -17.94 36.60
CA SER A 103 -8.90 -16.84 36.70
C SER A 103 -8.93 -15.93 35.47
N CYS A 104 -8.01 -16.13 34.51
CA CYS A 104 -7.92 -15.36 33.28
C CYS A 104 -9.04 -15.80 32.31
N PRO A 105 -9.80 -14.87 31.72
CA PRO A 105 -10.86 -15.21 30.77
C PRO A 105 -10.32 -15.60 29.37
N TRP A 106 -9.00 -15.52 29.17
CA TRP A 106 -8.33 -15.85 27.91
C TRP A 106 -7.84 -17.29 27.92
N ARG A 107 -8.09 -18.00 26.82
CA ARG A 107 -7.56 -19.34 26.58
C ARG A 107 -6.49 -19.30 25.50
N MET A 108 -5.33 -19.86 25.79
CA MET A 108 -4.28 -20.05 24.80
C MET A 108 -4.75 -21.05 23.72
N LEU A 109 -4.54 -20.68 22.45
CA LEU A 109 -4.86 -21.51 21.30
C LEU A 109 -3.62 -22.27 20.84
N LYS A 110 -3.83 -23.51 20.39
CA LYS A 110 -2.84 -24.22 19.59
C LYS A 110 -2.91 -23.77 18.13
N MET A 111 -1.82 -23.92 17.39
CA MET A 111 -1.77 -23.48 15.99
C MET A 111 -2.75 -24.19 15.07
N ASP A 112 -3.14 -25.43 15.36
CA ASP A 112 -4.17 -26.16 14.64
C ASP A 112 -5.60 -25.63 14.91
N GLU A 113 -5.79 -24.82 15.96
CA GLU A 113 -7.02 -24.11 16.27
C GLU A 113 -7.07 -22.69 15.65
N VAL A 114 -5.93 -22.17 15.17
CA VAL A 114 -5.82 -20.83 14.59
C VAL A 114 -6.02 -20.89 13.08
N SER A 115 -7.01 -20.16 12.57
CA SER A 115 -7.13 -19.95 11.13
C SER A 115 -5.96 -19.09 10.63
N ALA A 116 -4.98 -19.74 10.00
CA ALA A 116 -3.78 -19.12 9.44
C ALA A 116 -4.10 -18.37 8.14
N PHE A 117 -4.45 -17.10 8.30
CA PHE A 117 -4.95 -16.24 7.24
C PHE A 117 -4.40 -14.83 7.40
N ILE A 118 -3.89 -14.25 6.31
CA ILE A 118 -3.40 -12.86 6.25
C ILE A 118 -4.37 -12.07 5.39
N GLU A 119 -5.11 -11.15 6.00
CA GLU A 119 -5.99 -10.21 5.29
C GLU A 119 -5.16 -9.20 4.49
N TYR A 120 -5.71 -8.73 3.36
CA TYR A 120 -5.04 -7.70 2.57
C TYR A 120 -4.93 -6.38 3.35
N ASP A 121 -6.00 -6.01 4.05
CA ASP A 121 -6.06 -4.86 4.94
C ASP A 121 -6.21 -5.33 6.39
N GLN A 122 -5.10 -5.25 7.12
CA GLN A 122 -5.08 -5.50 8.56
C GLN A 122 -4.86 -4.14 9.25
N PRO A 123 -5.86 -3.60 9.97
CA PRO A 123 -5.79 -2.24 10.53
C PRO A 123 -4.62 -1.99 11.49
N TRP A 124 -4.03 -3.05 12.03
CA TRP A 124 -2.88 -2.98 12.94
C TRP A 124 -1.52 -3.15 12.26
N GLU A 125 -1.49 -3.42 10.95
CA GLU A 125 -0.25 -3.56 10.18
C GLU A 125 0.18 -2.22 9.57
N GLY A 126 1.50 -2.06 9.34
CA GLY A 126 2.06 -0.80 8.84
C GLY A 126 1.85 -0.54 7.35
N ALA A 127 1.21 -1.46 6.61
CA ALA A 127 0.87 -1.30 5.21
C ALA A 127 -0.27 -2.23 4.79
N VAL A 128 -1.18 -1.71 3.97
CA VAL A 128 -2.17 -2.50 3.25
C VAL A 128 -1.49 -3.22 2.09
N ILE A 129 -1.84 -4.49 1.86
CA ILE A 129 -1.36 -5.29 0.74
C ILE A 129 -2.24 -4.99 -0.47
N GLU A 130 -1.62 -4.68 -1.62
CA GLU A 130 -2.35 -4.60 -2.89
C GLU A 130 -2.78 -6.03 -3.31
N PRO A 131 -4.08 -6.33 -3.48
CA PRO A 131 -4.53 -7.67 -3.86
C PRO A 131 -3.90 -8.19 -5.16
N GLY A 132 -3.65 -7.30 -6.14
CA GLY A 132 -2.92 -7.64 -7.37
C GLY A 132 -1.40 -7.71 -7.21
N GLY A 133 -0.86 -7.21 -6.09
CA GLY A 133 0.56 -7.03 -5.80
C GLY A 133 1.24 -8.22 -5.14
N VAL A 134 0.58 -9.38 -5.08
CA VAL A 134 1.08 -10.61 -4.45
C VAL A 134 1.40 -11.67 -5.49
N ASP A 135 2.50 -12.38 -5.29
CA ASP A 135 2.71 -13.69 -5.91
C ASP A 135 2.42 -14.75 -4.86
N VAL A 136 1.29 -15.44 -4.98
CA VAL A 136 0.84 -16.44 -3.99
C VAL A 136 1.86 -17.56 -3.80
N GLN A 137 2.67 -17.90 -4.82
CA GLN A 137 3.68 -18.96 -4.72
C GLN A 137 4.97 -18.52 -4.02
N GLU A 138 5.16 -17.21 -3.89
CA GLU A 138 6.32 -16.56 -3.27
C GLU A 138 5.91 -15.57 -2.16
N PHE A 139 4.72 -15.76 -1.59
CA PHE A 139 4.12 -14.81 -0.67
C PHE A 139 4.66 -14.95 0.76
N ALA A 140 4.64 -16.15 1.33
CA ALA A 140 4.92 -16.36 2.75
C ALA A 140 6.17 -17.22 2.97
N TYR A 141 6.92 -16.91 4.02
CA TYR A 141 8.18 -17.55 4.42
C TYR A 141 8.22 -17.71 5.94
N THR A 142 8.93 -18.73 6.43
CA THR A 142 9.19 -18.91 7.87
C THR A 142 10.25 -17.94 8.39
N ASP A 143 11.24 -17.64 7.55
CA ASP A 143 12.39 -16.78 7.85
C ASP A 143 12.35 -15.54 6.96
N ASP A 144 13.02 -14.45 7.35
CA ASP A 144 13.01 -13.20 6.58
C ASP A 144 13.78 -13.39 5.24
N PRO A 145 13.09 -13.45 4.08
CA PRO A 145 13.75 -13.70 2.81
C PRO A 145 14.68 -12.56 2.36
N LYS A 146 14.69 -11.39 3.02
CA LYS A 146 15.67 -10.33 2.73
C LYS A 146 17.07 -10.67 3.23
N TYR A 147 17.14 -11.39 4.36
CA TYR A 147 18.40 -11.63 5.09
C TYR A 147 18.78 -13.11 5.14
N CYS A 148 17.87 -13.99 4.71
CA CYS A 148 18.07 -15.44 4.63
C CYS A 148 17.99 -15.87 3.16
N PRO A 149 19.13 -15.99 2.44
CA PRO A 149 19.15 -16.39 1.03
C PRO A 149 18.50 -17.75 0.75
N ASP A 150 18.58 -18.67 1.71
CA ASP A 150 18.02 -20.02 1.59
C ASP A 150 16.55 -20.11 2.03
N ALA A 151 15.90 -18.98 2.35
CA ALA A 151 14.51 -18.96 2.78
C ALA A 151 13.58 -19.46 1.65
N ALA A 152 13.02 -20.65 1.84
CA ALA A 152 12.07 -21.22 0.89
C ALA A 152 10.64 -20.71 1.16
N PRO A 153 9.88 -20.35 0.11
CA PRO A 153 8.49 -19.94 0.29
C PRO A 153 7.62 -21.13 0.73
N ILE A 154 6.66 -20.87 1.61
CA ILE A 154 5.66 -21.81 2.09
C ILE A 154 4.75 -22.19 0.92
N LYS A 155 4.83 -23.47 0.52
CA LYS A 155 4.07 -24.01 -0.62
C LYS A 155 2.62 -24.30 -0.25
N GLY A 156 1.71 -24.05 -1.18
CA GLY A 156 0.28 -24.36 -1.03
C GLY A 156 -0.59 -23.22 -0.49
N CYS A 157 -0.02 -22.01 -0.37
CA CYS A 157 -0.80 -20.79 -0.10
C CYS A 157 -1.90 -20.59 -1.15
N ARG A 158 -3.04 -20.02 -0.74
CA ARG A 158 -4.18 -19.78 -1.63
C ARG A 158 -4.73 -18.38 -1.43
N ALA A 159 -4.92 -17.64 -2.52
CA ALA A 159 -5.65 -16.38 -2.47
C ALA A 159 -7.14 -16.61 -2.22
N SER A 160 -7.75 -15.72 -1.46
CA SER A 160 -9.18 -15.54 -1.29
C SER A 160 -9.55 -14.09 -1.60
N GLU A 161 -10.83 -13.77 -1.53
CA GLU A 161 -11.34 -12.39 -1.69
C GLU A 161 -10.76 -11.45 -0.62
N LEU A 162 -10.57 -11.94 0.61
CA LEU A 162 -10.19 -11.12 1.75
C LEU A 162 -8.66 -11.11 2.01
N GLY A 163 -7.89 -12.01 1.40
CA GLY A 163 -6.48 -12.17 1.72
C GLY A 163 -5.86 -13.47 1.22
N ILE A 164 -4.86 -13.99 1.94
CA ILE A 164 -4.15 -15.21 1.60
C ILE A 164 -4.20 -16.21 2.77
N VAL A 165 -4.65 -17.43 2.46
CA VAL A 165 -4.70 -18.56 3.38
C VAL A 165 -3.35 -19.30 3.35
N ILE A 166 -2.76 -19.50 4.53
CA ILE A 166 -1.53 -20.26 4.73
C ILE A 166 -1.91 -21.73 5.01
N PRO A 167 -1.27 -22.70 4.34
CA PRO A 167 -1.63 -24.11 4.50
C PRO A 167 -1.18 -24.66 5.85
N SER A 168 -1.88 -25.71 6.30
CA SER A 168 -1.50 -26.46 7.50
C SER A 168 -0.40 -27.50 7.19
N PRO A 169 0.56 -27.73 8.10
CA PRO A 169 0.76 -27.03 9.37
C PRO A 169 1.33 -25.61 9.16
N ALA A 170 0.66 -24.61 9.70
CA ALA A 170 1.08 -23.22 9.60
C ALA A 170 2.04 -22.84 10.74
N PRO A 171 3.09 -22.04 10.49
CA PRO A 171 3.93 -21.48 11.55
C PRO A 171 3.16 -20.46 12.38
N GLU A 172 3.68 -20.04 13.54
CA GLU A 172 3.03 -19.06 14.42
C GLU A 172 2.86 -17.67 13.79
N GLY A 173 3.70 -17.35 12.80
CA GLY A 173 3.58 -16.17 11.96
C GLY A 173 4.46 -16.34 10.74
N VAL A 174 4.34 -15.43 9.79
CA VAL A 174 5.05 -15.54 8.51
C VAL A 174 5.68 -14.22 8.12
N TRP A 175 6.85 -14.30 7.52
CA TRP A 175 7.38 -13.21 6.71
C TRP A 175 6.65 -13.20 5.38
N VAL A 176 5.98 -12.09 5.06
CA VAL A 176 5.25 -11.91 3.82
C VAL A 176 6.01 -11.01 2.87
N ARG A 177 6.03 -11.36 1.58
CA ARG A 177 6.58 -10.58 0.48
C ARG A 177 5.43 -10.15 -0.43
N PHE A 178 5.22 -8.83 -0.54
CA PHE A 178 4.07 -8.27 -1.25
C PHE A 178 4.37 -6.84 -1.73
N ILE A 179 3.52 -6.31 -2.61
CA ILE A 179 3.53 -4.88 -2.95
C ILE A 179 2.45 -4.18 -2.14
N PRO A 180 2.79 -3.10 -1.41
CA PRO A 180 1.80 -2.35 -0.67
C PRO A 180 0.81 -1.66 -1.62
N GLN A 181 -0.40 -1.40 -1.14
CA GLN A 181 -1.38 -0.62 -1.88
C GLN A 181 -0.74 0.70 -2.33
N PRO A 182 -0.83 1.05 -3.62
CA PRO A 182 -0.24 2.28 -4.12
C PRO A 182 -0.85 3.49 -3.42
N THR A 183 -0.01 4.44 -3.03
CA THR A 183 -0.51 5.70 -2.47
C THR A 183 -1.26 6.47 -3.56
N GLU A 184 -2.51 6.81 -3.29
CA GLU A 184 -3.29 7.63 -4.19
C GLU A 184 -2.80 9.09 -4.19
N ILE A 185 -3.00 9.77 -5.30
CA ILE A 185 -2.84 11.21 -5.40
C ILE A 185 -4.20 11.87 -5.64
N SER A 186 -4.28 13.13 -5.24
CA SER A 186 -5.39 14.01 -5.54
C SER A 186 -4.85 15.33 -6.07
N PHE A 187 -5.60 15.94 -6.99
CA PHE A 187 -5.42 17.33 -7.41
C PHE A 187 -6.64 18.20 -7.02
N THR A 188 -7.51 17.66 -6.18
CA THR A 188 -8.60 18.40 -5.52
C THR A 188 -8.02 19.23 -4.40
N GLU A 189 -8.27 20.55 -4.44
CA GLU A 189 -7.70 21.46 -3.45
C GLU A 189 -8.27 21.17 -2.06
N TRP A 190 -7.38 21.14 -1.06
CA TRP A 190 -7.76 21.12 0.34
C TRP A 190 -8.57 22.38 0.69
N THR A 191 -9.60 22.22 1.52
CA THR A 191 -10.38 23.34 2.06
C THR A 191 -10.42 23.25 3.59
N GLU A 192 -10.55 24.40 4.24
CA GLU A 192 -10.66 24.47 5.70
C GLU A 192 -12.04 23.99 6.20
N GLU A 193 -13.05 24.02 5.32
CA GLU A 193 -14.46 23.75 5.65
C GLU A 193 -14.77 22.26 5.74
N ASP A 194 -14.04 21.44 4.99
CA ASP A 194 -14.24 19.99 4.91
C ASP A 194 -13.62 19.26 6.12
N GLU A 195 -14.22 18.13 6.46
CA GLU A 195 -13.66 17.15 7.40
C GLU A 195 -13.10 15.97 6.60
N TYR A 196 -11.85 15.59 6.88
CA TYR A 196 -11.12 14.54 6.19
C TYR A 196 -10.89 13.36 7.12
N GLN A 197 -11.26 12.16 6.68
CA GLN A 197 -11.02 10.90 7.38
C GLN A 197 -9.58 10.40 7.11
N ALA A 198 -9.08 9.49 7.94
CA ALA A 198 -7.84 8.79 7.64
C ALA A 198 -7.90 8.14 6.25
N GLY A 199 -6.85 8.35 5.46
CA GLY A 199 -6.76 7.85 4.08
C GLY A 199 -7.26 8.83 3.02
N ASP A 200 -8.00 9.89 3.39
CA ASP A 200 -8.41 10.92 2.43
C ASP A 200 -7.19 11.64 1.85
N VAL A 201 -7.20 11.86 0.54
CA VAL A 201 -6.10 12.51 -0.17
C VAL A 201 -6.52 13.87 -0.72
N VAL A 202 -5.75 14.89 -0.38
CA VAL A 202 -5.98 16.28 -0.80
C VAL A 202 -4.77 16.84 -1.51
N TYR A 203 -4.95 17.98 -2.19
CA TYR A 203 -3.90 18.72 -2.85
C TYR A 203 -3.73 20.10 -2.24
N LEU A 204 -2.48 20.54 -2.08
CA LEU A 204 -2.16 21.89 -1.69
C LEU A 204 -1.43 22.60 -2.84
N THR A 205 -2.15 23.43 -3.60
CA THR A 205 -1.62 24.10 -4.81
C THR A 205 -0.40 24.95 -4.48
N SER A 206 -0.40 25.67 -3.36
CA SER A 206 0.73 26.52 -2.94
C SER A 206 2.05 25.76 -2.77
N ARG A 207 1.98 24.46 -2.45
CA ARG A 207 3.15 23.58 -2.34
C ARG A 207 3.33 22.64 -3.52
N LYS A 208 2.34 22.59 -4.42
CA LYS A 208 2.27 21.69 -5.59
C LYS A 208 2.27 20.21 -5.18
N GLU A 209 1.64 19.86 -4.07
CA GLU A 209 1.85 18.58 -3.41
C GLU A 209 0.55 17.98 -2.87
N SER A 210 0.42 16.66 -2.99
CA SER A 210 -0.70 15.91 -2.41
C SER A 210 -0.32 15.39 -1.03
N TYR A 211 -1.32 15.30 -0.15
CA TYR A 211 -1.17 14.83 1.22
C TYR A 211 -2.27 13.83 1.53
N VAL A 212 -1.93 12.79 2.29
CA VAL A 212 -2.91 11.85 2.86
C VAL A 212 -3.15 12.20 4.32
N ALA A 213 -4.41 12.26 4.73
CA ALA A 213 -4.80 12.47 6.12
C ALA A 213 -4.46 11.22 6.95
N THR A 214 -3.89 11.42 8.13
CA THR A 214 -3.45 10.34 9.02
C THR A 214 -4.13 10.41 10.38
N GLY A 215 -4.47 9.25 10.95
CA GLY A 215 -5.07 9.13 12.28
C GLY A 215 -6.53 9.60 12.35
N GLU A 216 -6.90 10.26 13.43
CA GLU A 216 -8.28 10.73 13.66
C GLU A 216 -8.74 11.75 12.59
N PRO A 217 -10.06 11.90 12.36
CA PRO A 217 -10.60 12.87 11.41
C PRO A 217 -10.07 14.29 11.62
N LYS A 218 -9.76 14.99 10.53
CA LYS A 218 -9.11 16.31 10.52
C LYS A 218 -10.04 17.34 9.91
N LYS A 219 -10.26 18.45 10.60
CA LYS A 219 -10.98 19.62 10.10
C LYS A 219 -10.19 20.89 10.39
N GLY A 220 -10.06 21.77 9.40
CA GLY A 220 -9.35 23.06 9.53
C GLY A 220 -7.82 22.98 9.70
N ILE A 221 -7.24 21.78 9.82
CA ILE A 221 -5.79 21.61 9.92
C ILE A 221 -5.21 21.57 8.51
N GLN A 222 -4.48 22.61 8.11
CA GLN A 222 -3.87 22.69 6.80
C GLN A 222 -2.81 21.60 6.57
N PRO A 223 -2.78 20.96 5.39
CA PRO A 223 -1.71 20.05 5.02
C PRO A 223 -0.33 20.70 5.14
N ALA A 224 0.64 19.92 5.64
CA ALA A 224 2.01 20.33 5.91
C ALA A 224 2.24 21.33 7.05
N ALA A 225 1.19 21.77 7.75
CA ALA A 225 1.31 22.49 9.02
C ALA A 225 1.59 21.53 10.18
N ASP A 226 1.09 20.30 10.09
CA ASP A 226 1.24 19.25 11.09
C ASP A 226 1.58 17.91 10.41
N ALA A 227 2.71 17.32 10.78
CA ALA A 227 3.22 16.07 10.23
C ALA A 227 2.56 14.83 10.86
N GLU A 228 1.91 14.96 12.02
CA GLU A 228 1.14 13.87 12.63
C GLU A 228 -0.25 13.73 12.00
N SER A 229 -0.76 14.81 11.42
CA SER A 229 -2.08 14.84 10.77
C SER A 229 -2.03 14.60 9.26
N TRP A 230 -0.89 14.89 8.62
CA TRP A 230 -0.76 14.83 7.16
C TRP A 230 0.57 14.24 6.74
N MET A 231 0.51 13.19 5.92
CA MET A 231 1.69 12.62 5.30
C MET A 231 1.80 13.06 3.82
N PRO A 232 2.96 13.61 3.39
CA PRO A 232 3.15 13.99 1.99
C PRO A 232 3.22 12.78 1.07
N VAL A 233 2.46 12.82 -0.04
CA VAL A 233 2.53 11.80 -1.09
C VAL A 233 3.65 12.13 -2.08
N ARG A 234 4.58 11.20 -2.23
CA ARG A 234 5.79 11.37 -3.05
C ARG A 234 5.82 10.36 -4.18
N ILE A 235 6.04 10.84 -5.40
CA ILE A 235 6.12 10.01 -6.60
C ILE A 235 7.57 9.69 -6.91
N SER A 236 7.89 8.45 -7.27
CA SER A 236 9.22 8.11 -7.77
C SER A 236 9.55 8.86 -9.06
N THR A 237 10.75 9.42 -9.15
CA THR A 237 11.28 9.93 -10.43
C THR A 237 11.33 8.88 -11.54
N THR A 238 11.40 7.58 -11.19
CA THR A 238 11.34 6.47 -12.16
C THR A 238 10.07 6.52 -13.01
N TRP A 239 8.95 6.85 -12.40
CA TRP A 239 7.62 6.82 -13.04
C TRP A 239 7.21 8.16 -13.63
N LEU A 240 7.96 9.24 -13.36
CA LEU A 240 7.58 10.61 -13.70
C LEU A 240 7.18 10.78 -15.17
N LYS A 241 8.02 10.31 -16.10
CA LYS A 241 7.74 10.47 -17.54
C LYS A 241 6.46 9.74 -17.95
N TYR A 242 6.31 8.49 -17.54
CA TYR A 242 5.12 7.69 -17.81
C TYR A 242 3.85 8.34 -17.25
N LEU A 243 3.86 8.72 -15.97
CA LEU A 243 2.70 9.33 -15.30
C LEU A 243 2.36 10.70 -15.89
N THR A 244 3.35 11.49 -16.31
CA THR A 244 3.13 12.75 -17.03
C THR A 244 2.44 12.51 -18.37
N LEU A 245 2.85 11.50 -19.14
CA LEU A 245 2.22 11.17 -20.42
C LEU A 245 0.77 10.72 -20.22
N VAL A 246 0.51 9.86 -19.24
CA VAL A 246 -0.85 9.41 -18.88
C VAL A 246 -1.74 10.59 -18.48
N ALA A 247 -1.26 11.47 -17.60
CA ALA A 247 -2.01 12.66 -17.22
C ALA A 247 -2.24 13.61 -18.41
N ALA A 248 -1.25 13.76 -19.30
CA ALA A 248 -1.35 14.61 -20.47
C ALA A 248 -2.40 14.10 -21.47
N THR A 249 -2.49 12.78 -21.69
CA THR A 249 -3.51 12.16 -22.55
C THR A 249 -4.93 12.56 -22.17
N GLU A 250 -5.22 12.71 -20.87
CA GLU A 250 -6.57 13.10 -20.42
C GLU A 250 -6.84 14.61 -20.53
N ILE A 251 -5.80 15.43 -20.61
CA ILE A 251 -5.91 16.88 -20.76
C ILE A 251 -5.99 17.28 -22.24
N MET A 252 -5.24 16.57 -23.10
CA MET A 252 -5.05 16.92 -24.50
C MET A 252 -6.26 16.56 -25.37
N THR A 253 -6.50 17.38 -26.39
CA THR A 253 -7.45 17.08 -27.47
C THR A 253 -6.80 16.18 -28.53
N ALA A 254 -7.62 15.65 -29.45
CA ALA A 254 -7.11 14.89 -30.59
C ALA A 254 -6.16 15.72 -31.48
N GLU A 255 -6.48 16.99 -31.72
CA GLU A 255 -5.66 17.92 -32.51
C GLU A 255 -4.32 18.25 -31.84
N GLN A 256 -4.30 18.27 -30.51
CA GLN A 256 -3.07 18.45 -29.73
C GLN A 256 -2.19 17.20 -29.73
N GLY A 257 -2.67 16.06 -30.24
CA GLY A 257 -1.91 14.82 -30.34
C GLY A 257 -2.17 13.81 -29.23
N ARG A 258 -3.38 13.79 -28.65
CA ARG A 258 -3.77 12.84 -27.58
C ARG A 258 -3.35 11.39 -27.88
N TYR A 259 -3.63 10.90 -29.09
CA TYR A 259 -3.35 9.50 -29.45
C TYR A 259 -1.85 9.20 -29.55
N GLN A 260 -1.05 10.16 -30.03
CA GLN A 260 0.41 10.02 -30.05
C GLN A 260 0.98 10.00 -28.63
N THR A 261 0.45 10.86 -27.74
CA THR A 261 0.84 10.89 -26.32
C THR A 261 0.48 9.59 -25.60
N GLU A 262 -0.70 9.03 -25.87
CA GLU A 262 -1.11 7.72 -25.34
C GLU A 262 -0.20 6.59 -25.81
N ALA A 263 0.12 6.54 -27.11
CA ALA A 263 1.08 5.58 -27.64
C ALA A 263 2.47 5.73 -27.00
N ALA A 264 2.92 6.97 -26.78
CA ALA A 264 4.17 7.24 -26.08
C ALA A 264 4.13 6.82 -24.61
N ALA A 265 2.98 6.97 -23.93
CA ALA A 265 2.78 6.51 -22.56
C ALA A 265 2.94 4.99 -22.46
N ASN A 266 2.29 4.25 -23.38
CA ASN A 266 2.41 2.79 -23.45
C ASN A 266 3.84 2.35 -23.75
N GLY A 267 4.51 2.97 -24.75
CA GLY A 267 5.90 2.65 -25.05
C GLY A 267 6.88 2.97 -23.91
N GLU A 268 6.64 4.02 -23.14
CA GLU A 268 7.44 4.32 -21.94
C GLU A 268 7.19 3.30 -20.83
N PHE A 269 5.95 2.84 -20.65
CA PHE A 269 5.62 1.78 -19.70
C PHE A 269 6.32 0.46 -20.08
N ASP A 270 6.24 0.05 -21.34
CA ASP A 270 6.89 -1.16 -21.84
C ASP A 270 8.41 -1.09 -21.62
N ARG A 271 9.02 0.05 -21.93
CA ARG A 271 10.46 0.30 -21.66
C ARG A 271 10.80 0.17 -20.17
N LEU A 272 9.93 0.61 -19.27
CA LEU A 272 10.12 0.48 -17.82
C LEU A 272 9.95 -0.97 -17.36
N CYS A 273 8.97 -1.69 -17.91
CA CYS A 273 8.81 -3.13 -17.72
C CYS A 273 10.06 -3.90 -18.15
N GLU A 274 10.53 -3.69 -19.39
CA GLU A 274 11.77 -4.30 -19.90
C GLU A 274 12.96 -4.00 -18.99
N ARG A 275 13.11 -2.74 -18.58
CA ARG A 275 14.25 -2.33 -17.75
C ARG A 275 14.24 -2.93 -16.35
N TYR A 276 13.09 -3.06 -15.70
CA TYR A 276 13.04 -3.42 -14.28
C TYR A 276 12.57 -4.84 -14.02
N LEU A 277 11.83 -5.46 -14.94
CA LEU A 277 11.43 -6.87 -14.84
C LEU A 277 12.49 -7.81 -15.42
N ALA A 278 13.15 -7.45 -16.53
CA ALA A 278 14.20 -8.31 -17.12
C ALA A 278 15.41 -8.47 -16.18
N TYR A 279 15.81 -7.38 -15.50
CA TYR A 279 16.86 -7.44 -14.47
C TYR A 279 16.44 -8.20 -13.20
N GLY A 280 15.13 -8.34 -12.94
CA GLY A 280 14.61 -9.20 -11.87
C GLY A 280 14.77 -10.68 -12.19
N GLY A 281 14.48 -11.06 -13.45
CA GLY A 281 14.60 -12.45 -13.91
C GLY A 281 16.03 -12.97 -14.02
N GLU A 282 17.01 -12.13 -14.37
CA GLU A 282 18.41 -12.56 -14.48
C GLU A 282 19.13 -12.69 -13.13
N ASN A 283 18.71 -11.97 -12.08
CA ASN A 283 19.30 -12.12 -10.75
C ASN A 283 18.71 -13.29 -9.95
N ASP A 284 17.46 -13.69 -10.21
CA ASP A 284 16.88 -14.91 -9.64
C ASP A 284 17.49 -16.18 -10.25
N ALA A 285 18.05 -16.10 -11.48
CA ALA A 285 18.82 -17.19 -12.10
C ALA A 285 20.31 -17.23 -11.68
N ASN A 286 20.90 -16.09 -11.31
CA ASN A 286 22.35 -15.99 -11.02
C ASN A 286 22.73 -16.12 -9.53
N MET A 287 21.76 -16.28 -8.62
CA MET A 287 22.05 -16.71 -7.23
C MET A 287 22.34 -18.21 -7.11
N GLY A 288 22.29 -18.97 -8.21
CA GLY A 288 22.64 -20.39 -8.27
C GLY A 288 24.08 -20.70 -8.66
N GLY A 289 25.01 -19.73 -8.63
CA GLY A 289 26.34 -19.98 -9.19
C GLY A 289 27.43 -19.00 -8.84
N TYR A 290 27.74 -18.80 -7.56
CA TYR A 290 29.10 -18.45 -7.14
C TYR A 290 29.45 -19.12 -5.81
N CYS A 291 30.20 -20.23 -5.95
CA CYS A 291 31.08 -20.94 -5.01
C CYS A 291 30.76 -20.93 -3.50
#